data_AF-W1PBR0-F1
#
_entry.id   AF-W1PBR0-F1
#
_cell.length_a   1.000
_cell.length_b   1.000
_cell.length_c   1.000
_cell.angle_alpha   90.00
_cell.angle_beta   90.00
_cell.angle_gamma   90.00
#
_symmetry.space_group_name_H-M   'P 1'
#
loop_
_entity.id
_entity.type
_entity.pdbx_description
1 polymer ?
#
loop_
_entity_poly.entity_id
_entity_poly.type
_entity_poly.pdbx_seq_one_letter_code
_entity_poly.pdbx_strand_id
1 'polypeptide(L)'
;MQNVYNAIKSAGLQDSIKVSTSVAPTVIGTSYPPSAGSFSSESSSTMTSIVGFLSSTEAPLLVNVYPYFSYIGNTRDIRLEYALFTANFDVVTDGQFRYRNLFDAMVDCVYAAMEKVGGGEVPIIASESGWPSAGGVAATIDNARTYNSNLVRHGGQGTPRRTGTPLEIYVFAMFNENKKAAGIEQNFGLFYPNKQPNFGLFYPNKQPVYDVNFP
;
A
#
# COMPACT_ATOMS: atom_id res chain seq x y z
N MET A 1 -4.80 12.33 -17.52
CA MET A 1 -4.18 11.05 -17.93
C MET A 1 -4.07 10.94 -19.45
N GLN A 2 -5.18 11.00 -20.20
CA GLN A 2 -5.17 10.83 -21.67
C GLN A 2 -4.14 11.69 -22.43
N ASN A 3 -4.07 13.00 -22.17
CA ASN A 3 -3.13 13.89 -22.87
C ASN A 3 -1.67 13.51 -22.63
N VAL A 4 -1.32 13.13 -21.39
CA VAL A 4 0.03 12.70 -21.02
C VAL A 4 0.37 11.37 -21.71
N TYR A 5 -0.57 10.43 -21.72
CA TYR A 5 -0.39 9.16 -22.44
C TYR A 5 -0.21 9.37 -23.94
N ASN A 6 -1.01 10.23 -24.57
CA ASN A 6 -0.87 10.55 -25.98
C ASN A 6 0.51 11.16 -26.28
N ALA A 7 1.02 12.06 -25.44
CA ALA A 7 2.35 12.63 -25.61
C ALA A 7 3.47 11.57 -25.48
N ILE A 8 3.40 10.70 -24.46
CA ILE A 8 4.32 9.57 -24.28
C ILE A 8 4.27 8.61 -25.49
N LYS A 9 3.07 8.30 -25.97
CA LYS A 9 2.85 7.44 -27.14
C LYS A 9 3.40 8.08 -28.42
N SER A 10 3.21 9.37 -28.62
CA SER A 10 3.80 10.11 -29.74
C SER A 10 5.33 10.10 -29.72
N ALA A 11 5.95 9.95 -28.55
CA ALA A 11 7.38 9.76 -28.39
C ALA A 11 7.84 8.30 -28.50
N GLY A 12 6.92 7.33 -28.67
CA GLY A 12 7.24 5.90 -28.74
C GLY A 12 7.61 5.28 -27.39
N LEU A 13 7.20 5.88 -26.28
CA LEU A 13 7.61 5.48 -24.92
C LEU A 13 6.51 4.75 -24.11
N GLN A 14 5.35 4.47 -24.71
CA GLN A 14 4.17 3.92 -24.00
C GLN A 14 4.39 2.53 -23.40
N ASP A 15 5.36 1.77 -23.90
CA ASP A 15 5.69 0.43 -23.40
C ASP A 15 6.67 0.49 -22.22
N SER A 16 7.37 1.62 -22.05
CA SER A 16 8.33 1.84 -20.95
C SER A 16 7.82 2.79 -19.86
N ILE A 17 6.92 3.73 -20.21
CA ILE A 17 6.38 4.73 -19.29
C ILE A 17 4.86 4.60 -19.27
N LYS A 18 4.34 3.93 -18.24
CA LYS A 18 2.89 3.78 -18.04
C LYS A 18 2.32 5.02 -17.35
N VAL A 19 1.20 5.53 -17.86
CA VAL A 19 0.48 6.66 -17.23
C VAL A 19 -0.57 6.12 -16.28
N SER A 20 -0.44 6.49 -15.02
CA SER A 20 -1.38 6.09 -13.97
C SER A 20 -1.79 7.29 -13.08
N THR A 21 -2.48 7.01 -12.00
CA THR A 21 -2.81 7.92 -10.91
C THR A 21 -2.74 7.17 -9.58
N SER A 22 -2.36 7.88 -8.51
CA SER A 22 -2.41 7.35 -7.15
C SER A 22 -3.72 7.71 -6.47
N VAL A 23 -4.29 6.77 -5.70
CA VAL A 23 -5.53 6.96 -4.94
C VAL A 23 -5.35 6.62 -3.46
N ALA A 24 -6.05 7.37 -2.61
CA ALA A 24 -6.16 7.06 -1.18
C ALA A 24 -7.19 5.95 -0.93
N PRO A 25 -7.11 5.21 0.20
CA PRO A 25 -8.10 4.18 0.55
C PRO A 25 -9.54 4.68 0.63
N THR A 26 -9.74 5.99 0.79
CA THR A 26 -11.07 6.64 0.88
C THR A 26 -11.90 6.50 -0.40
N VAL A 27 -11.32 6.04 -1.52
CA VAL A 27 -12.11 5.69 -2.71
C VAL A 27 -12.98 4.45 -2.49
N ILE A 28 -12.70 3.63 -1.48
CA ILE A 28 -13.46 2.43 -1.14
C ILE A 28 -14.59 2.79 -0.17
N GLY A 29 -15.81 2.34 -0.48
CA GLY A 29 -16.99 2.50 0.38
C GLY A 29 -17.28 1.27 1.24
N THR A 30 -17.28 0.08 0.62
CA THR A 30 -17.44 -1.19 1.33
C THR A 30 -16.12 -1.93 1.31
N SER A 31 -15.63 -2.38 2.47
CA SER A 31 -14.32 -3.03 2.59
C SER A 31 -14.27 -4.30 3.43
N TYR A 32 -15.41 -4.80 3.91
CA TYR A 32 -15.47 -6.01 4.71
C TYR A 32 -16.63 -6.94 4.32
N PRO A 33 -16.37 -8.25 4.08
CA PRO A 33 -15.04 -8.83 3.89
C PRO A 33 -14.38 -8.29 2.60
N PRO A 34 -13.08 -8.55 2.34
CA PRO A 34 -12.38 -8.02 1.16
C PRO A 34 -13.10 -8.29 -0.18
N SER A 35 -13.72 -9.46 -0.37
CA SER A 35 -14.52 -9.80 -1.55
C SER A 35 -15.73 -8.89 -1.78
N ALA A 36 -16.25 -8.26 -0.72
CA ALA A 36 -17.32 -7.28 -0.80
C ALA A 36 -16.84 -5.89 -1.25
N GLY A 37 -15.53 -5.71 -1.43
CA GLY A 37 -14.88 -4.47 -1.85
C GLY A 37 -15.63 -3.73 -2.96
N SER A 38 -15.98 -2.46 -2.74
CA SER A 38 -16.60 -1.62 -3.76
C SER A 38 -16.18 -0.16 -3.61
N PHE A 39 -16.06 0.55 -4.73
CA PHE A 39 -15.89 2.00 -4.69
C PHE A 39 -17.08 2.66 -3.98
N SER A 40 -16.81 3.78 -3.29
CA SER A 40 -17.84 4.61 -2.69
C SER A 40 -18.77 5.21 -3.75
N SER A 41 -19.97 5.64 -3.36
CA SER A 41 -20.89 6.35 -4.24
C SER A 41 -20.25 7.58 -4.90
N GLU A 42 -19.42 8.30 -4.13
CA GLU A 42 -18.76 9.53 -4.49
C GLU A 42 -17.63 9.30 -5.50
N SER A 43 -16.89 8.21 -5.36
CA SER A 43 -15.74 7.88 -6.20
C SER A 43 -16.08 7.00 -7.40
N SER A 44 -17.20 6.25 -7.36
CA SER A 44 -17.49 5.16 -8.31
C SER A 44 -17.43 5.59 -9.78
N SER A 45 -18.05 6.72 -10.15
CA SER A 45 -18.04 7.21 -11.53
C SER A 45 -16.62 7.54 -12.03
N THR A 46 -15.86 8.25 -11.20
CA THR A 46 -14.48 8.64 -11.49
C THR A 46 -13.58 7.41 -11.57
N MET A 47 -13.69 6.49 -10.61
CA MET A 47 -12.88 5.27 -10.56
C MET A 47 -13.21 4.32 -11.71
N THR A 48 -14.47 4.20 -12.12
CA THR A 48 -14.85 3.43 -13.31
C THR A 48 -14.14 3.97 -14.55
N SER A 49 -14.11 5.30 -14.72
CA SER A 49 -13.44 5.94 -15.86
C SER A 49 -11.91 5.76 -15.82
N ILE A 50 -11.31 5.89 -14.63
CA ILE A 50 -9.87 5.66 -14.42
C ILE A 50 -9.51 4.20 -14.73
N VAL A 51 -10.25 3.25 -14.17
CA VAL A 51 -10.01 1.81 -14.36
C VAL A 51 -10.16 1.42 -15.83
N GLY A 52 -11.17 1.95 -16.53
CA GLY A 52 -11.32 1.74 -17.98
C GLY A 52 -10.12 2.27 -18.78
N PHE A 53 -9.62 3.47 -18.45
CA PHE A 53 -8.42 4.02 -19.07
C PHE A 53 -7.18 3.14 -18.81
N LEU A 54 -6.95 2.75 -17.56
CA LEU A 54 -5.81 1.93 -17.15
C LEU A 54 -5.82 0.57 -17.85
N SER A 55 -6.99 -0.08 -17.93
CA SER A 55 -7.19 -1.32 -18.67
C SER A 55 -6.84 -1.15 -20.16
N SER A 56 -7.33 -0.10 -20.81
CA SER A 56 -7.07 0.17 -22.24
C SER A 56 -5.61 0.53 -22.57
N THR A 57 -4.80 0.84 -21.57
CA THR A 57 -3.40 1.30 -21.73
C THR A 57 -2.39 0.38 -21.04
N GLU A 58 -2.85 -0.75 -20.50
CA GLU A 58 -2.03 -1.73 -19.77
C GLU A 58 -1.22 -1.06 -18.66
N ALA A 59 -1.85 -0.12 -17.94
CA ALA A 59 -1.25 0.61 -16.85
C ALA A 59 -1.81 0.10 -15.50
N PRO A 60 -1.00 0.07 -14.43
CA PRO A 60 -1.47 -0.31 -13.10
C PRO A 60 -2.28 0.82 -12.45
N LEU A 61 -3.07 0.53 -11.42
CA LEU A 61 -3.57 1.51 -10.47
C LEU A 61 -2.58 1.66 -9.31
N LEU A 62 -2.20 2.90 -8.97
CA LEU A 62 -1.39 3.17 -7.79
C LEU A 62 -2.32 3.40 -6.59
N VAL A 63 -2.07 2.71 -5.48
CA VAL A 63 -2.89 2.78 -4.26
C VAL A 63 -2.00 3.06 -3.06
N ASN A 64 -2.35 4.07 -2.27
CA ASN A 64 -1.73 4.31 -0.98
C ASN A 64 -2.37 3.36 0.05
N VAL A 65 -1.61 2.45 0.64
CA VAL A 65 -2.11 1.40 1.54
C VAL A 65 -1.48 1.54 2.92
N TYR A 66 -2.27 2.00 3.88
CA TYR A 66 -1.80 2.27 5.24
C TYR A 66 -2.63 1.54 6.31
N PRO A 67 -2.27 0.29 6.66
CA PRO A 67 -2.85 -0.44 7.79
C PRO A 67 -2.80 0.32 9.11
N TYR A 68 -1.80 1.19 9.30
CA TYR A 68 -1.69 2.07 10.47
C TYR A 68 -2.95 2.91 10.69
N PHE A 69 -3.46 3.59 9.66
CA PHE A 69 -4.64 4.45 9.79
C PHE A 69 -5.91 3.67 10.08
N SER A 70 -6.08 2.50 9.44
CA SER A 70 -7.19 1.59 9.75
C SER A 70 -7.12 1.11 11.20
N TYR A 71 -5.93 0.70 11.67
CA TYR A 71 -5.73 0.25 13.06
C TYR A 71 -6.09 1.34 14.06
N ILE A 72 -5.53 2.55 13.95
CA ILE A 72 -5.84 3.61 14.93
C ILE A 72 -7.29 4.09 14.84
N GLY A 73 -7.93 3.96 13.66
CA GLY A 73 -9.34 4.27 13.47
C GLY A 73 -10.29 3.24 14.10
N ASN A 74 -9.84 2.01 14.34
CA ASN A 74 -10.62 0.97 15.01
C ASN A 74 -9.73 0.00 15.82
N THR A 75 -9.08 0.50 16.87
CA THR A 75 -8.21 -0.32 17.72
C THR A 75 -8.96 -1.38 18.54
N ARG A 76 -10.29 -1.29 18.59
CA ARG A 76 -11.15 -2.24 19.29
C ARG A 76 -11.26 -3.55 18.52
N ASP A 77 -11.48 -3.48 17.20
CA ASP A 77 -11.74 -4.66 16.38
C ASP A 77 -10.54 -5.05 15.51
N ILE A 78 -9.68 -4.10 15.16
CA ILE A 78 -8.44 -4.36 14.41
C ILE A 78 -7.31 -4.59 15.39
N ARG A 79 -6.87 -5.85 15.49
CA ARG A 79 -5.75 -6.23 16.35
C ARG A 79 -4.42 -5.72 15.78
N LEU A 80 -3.51 -5.34 16.66
CA LEU A 80 -2.21 -4.79 16.25
C LEU A 80 -1.39 -5.82 15.45
N GLU A 81 -1.43 -7.10 15.85
CA GLU A 81 -0.72 -8.16 15.14
C GLU A 81 -1.21 -8.37 13.70
N TYR A 82 -2.49 -8.08 13.43
CA TYR A 82 -3.05 -8.12 12.08
C TYR A 82 -2.53 -6.96 11.23
N ALA A 83 -2.39 -5.77 11.83
CA ALA A 83 -1.87 -4.59 11.14
C ALA A 83 -0.34 -4.65 10.93
N LEU A 84 0.40 -5.37 11.78
CA LEU A 84 1.87 -5.46 11.75
C LEU A 84 2.43 -6.69 11.01
N PHE A 85 1.59 -7.50 10.35
CA PHE A 85 1.98 -8.78 9.73
C PHE A 85 2.56 -9.82 10.73
N THR A 86 2.14 -9.77 12.00
CA THR A 86 2.65 -10.70 13.04
C THR A 86 1.59 -11.69 13.53
N ALA A 87 0.38 -11.67 12.98
CA ALA A 87 -0.62 -12.68 13.29
C ALA A 87 -0.17 -14.05 12.75
N ASN A 88 -0.24 -15.08 13.59
CA ASN A 88 0.08 -16.47 13.26
C ASN A 88 -1.18 -17.33 13.02
N PHE A 89 -2.35 -16.70 12.93
CA PHE A 89 -3.65 -17.32 12.66
C PHE A 89 -4.38 -16.52 11.58
N ASP A 90 -5.37 -17.14 10.94
CA ASP A 90 -6.24 -16.48 9.97
C ASP A 90 -7.16 -15.50 10.72
N VAL A 91 -7.04 -14.20 10.44
CA VAL A 91 -7.81 -13.15 11.11
C VAL A 91 -9.15 -12.94 10.41
N VAL A 92 -9.15 -12.95 9.08
CA VAL A 92 -10.36 -12.88 8.26
C VAL A 92 -10.43 -14.10 7.34
N THR A 93 -11.60 -14.75 7.36
CA THR A 93 -11.96 -15.83 6.43
C THR A 93 -13.01 -15.30 5.47
N ASP A 94 -12.70 -15.29 4.17
CA ASP A 94 -13.54 -14.74 3.12
C ASP A 94 -13.66 -15.76 1.97
N GLY A 95 -14.64 -16.64 2.08
CA GLY A 95 -14.76 -17.81 1.20
C GLY A 95 -13.52 -18.70 1.27
N GLN A 96 -12.79 -18.82 0.18
CA GLN A 96 -11.52 -19.56 0.11
C GLN A 96 -10.30 -18.74 0.53
N PHE A 97 -10.42 -17.41 0.63
CA PHE A 97 -9.31 -16.54 0.97
C PHE A 97 -9.13 -16.47 2.50
N ARG A 98 -7.87 -16.43 2.94
CA ARG A 98 -7.48 -16.31 4.34
C ARG A 98 -6.53 -15.13 4.48
N TYR A 99 -6.91 -14.16 5.30
CA TYR A 99 -6.11 -12.97 5.52
C TYR A 99 -5.48 -13.03 6.91
N ARG A 100 -4.15 -13.01 6.95
CA ARG A 100 -3.34 -12.95 8.17
C ARG A 100 -2.76 -11.57 8.44
N ASN A 101 -2.86 -10.68 7.47
CA ASN A 101 -2.45 -9.29 7.64
C ASN A 101 -3.47 -8.35 6.98
N LEU A 102 -3.57 -7.14 7.53
CA LEU A 102 -4.55 -6.15 7.11
C LEU A 102 -4.21 -5.56 5.73
N PHE A 103 -2.92 -5.51 5.38
CA PHE A 103 -2.45 -5.03 4.09
C PHE A 103 -3.05 -5.84 2.92
N ASP A 104 -2.99 -7.17 3.00
CA ASP A 104 -3.60 -8.07 2.02
C ASP A 104 -5.10 -7.81 1.87
N ALA A 105 -5.81 -7.71 2.99
CA ALA A 105 -7.24 -7.45 2.98
C ALA A 105 -7.58 -6.10 2.34
N MET A 106 -6.76 -5.07 2.56
CA MET A 106 -6.95 -3.76 1.94
C MET A 106 -6.67 -3.80 0.42
N VAL A 107 -5.60 -4.46 -0.01
CA VAL A 107 -5.27 -4.59 -1.45
C VAL A 107 -6.32 -5.42 -2.18
N ASP A 108 -6.73 -6.55 -1.61
CA ASP A 108 -7.74 -7.44 -2.21
C ASP A 108 -9.14 -6.81 -2.22
N CYS A 109 -9.42 -5.91 -1.29
CA CYS A 109 -10.62 -5.08 -1.33
C CYS A 109 -10.62 -4.15 -2.56
N VAL A 110 -9.47 -3.56 -2.93
CA VAL A 110 -9.37 -2.73 -4.13
C VAL A 110 -9.49 -3.57 -5.38
N TYR A 111 -8.86 -4.76 -5.43
CA TYR A 111 -9.05 -5.70 -6.54
C TYR A 111 -10.53 -6.06 -6.72
N ALA A 112 -11.24 -6.42 -5.65
CA ALA A 112 -12.67 -6.72 -5.69
C ALA A 112 -13.51 -5.53 -6.20
N ALA A 113 -13.14 -4.29 -5.83
CA ALA A 113 -13.80 -3.09 -6.32
C ALA A 113 -13.57 -2.86 -7.83
N MET A 114 -12.34 -3.05 -8.30
CA MET A 114 -12.00 -2.93 -9.73
C MET A 114 -12.68 -4.00 -10.59
N GLU A 115 -12.75 -5.25 -10.11
CA GLU A 115 -13.45 -6.34 -10.79
C GLU A 115 -14.92 -5.99 -11.09
N LYS A 116 -15.61 -5.32 -10.16
CA LYS A 116 -17.02 -4.89 -10.32
C LYS A 116 -17.23 -3.83 -11.41
N VAL A 117 -16.17 -3.14 -11.82
CA VAL A 117 -16.23 -2.11 -12.88
C VAL A 117 -15.43 -2.53 -14.13
N GLY A 118 -15.13 -3.82 -14.28
CA GLY A 118 -14.48 -4.38 -15.47
C GLY A 118 -12.95 -4.27 -15.51
N GLY A 119 -12.31 -3.96 -14.37
CA GLY A 119 -10.86 -3.81 -14.24
C GLY A 119 -10.14 -4.94 -13.53
N GLY A 120 -10.65 -6.17 -13.56
CA GLY A 120 -10.09 -7.29 -12.78
C GLY A 120 -8.63 -7.61 -13.10
N GLU A 121 -8.19 -7.32 -14.33
CA GLU A 121 -6.83 -7.55 -14.81
C GLU A 121 -5.90 -6.34 -14.62
N VAL A 122 -6.42 -5.20 -14.14
CA VAL A 122 -5.60 -4.00 -13.88
C VAL A 122 -4.72 -4.27 -12.65
N PRO A 123 -3.37 -4.28 -12.78
CA PRO A 123 -2.51 -4.54 -11.64
C PRO A 123 -2.58 -3.40 -10.62
N ILE A 124 -2.32 -3.71 -9.34
CA ILE A 124 -2.11 -2.70 -8.30
C ILE A 124 -0.63 -2.53 -8.02
N ILE A 125 -0.19 -1.28 -7.88
CA ILE A 125 1.06 -0.92 -7.22
C ILE A 125 0.70 -0.25 -5.90
N ALA A 126 1.28 -0.70 -4.79
CA ALA A 126 1.16 0.00 -3.51
C ALA A 126 2.12 1.21 -3.52
N SER A 127 1.63 2.37 -3.96
CA SER A 127 2.45 3.57 -4.19
C SER A 127 2.92 4.25 -2.92
N GLU A 128 2.27 3.99 -1.81
CA GLU A 128 2.74 4.38 -0.50
C GLU A 128 2.28 3.38 0.55
N SER A 129 3.17 3.00 1.45
CA SER A 129 2.82 2.26 2.65
C SER A 129 3.88 2.46 3.72
N GLY A 130 3.46 2.62 4.97
CA GLY A 130 4.40 2.87 6.06
C GLY A 130 3.74 2.87 7.42
N TRP A 131 4.56 3.03 8.45
CA TRP A 131 4.14 3.09 9.85
C TRP A 131 4.99 4.13 10.59
N PRO A 132 4.37 5.08 11.30
CA PRO A 132 5.10 6.17 11.94
C PRO A 132 5.87 5.68 13.18
N SER A 133 7.04 6.25 13.39
CA SER A 133 7.95 5.89 14.49
C SER A 133 7.70 6.65 15.80
N ALA A 134 6.92 7.73 15.76
CA ALA A 134 6.57 8.57 16.91
C ALA A 134 5.33 9.44 16.61
N GLY A 135 4.88 10.20 17.62
CA GLY A 135 3.90 11.27 17.45
C GLY A 135 2.43 10.85 17.51
N GLY A 136 2.13 9.59 17.87
CA GLY A 136 0.75 9.08 17.95
C GLY A 136 0.63 7.71 18.62
N VAL A 137 -0.60 7.21 18.70
CA VAL A 137 -0.92 5.89 19.26
C VAL A 137 -0.29 4.79 18.40
N ALA A 138 0.40 3.84 19.06
CA ALA A 138 1.14 2.76 18.41
C ALA A 138 2.23 3.21 17.39
N ALA A 139 2.52 4.52 17.33
CA ALA A 139 3.62 5.06 16.56
C ALA A 139 4.91 4.94 17.38
N THR A 140 5.63 3.83 17.20
CA THR A 140 6.88 3.52 17.90
C THR A 140 7.93 3.05 16.91
N ILE A 141 9.21 3.24 17.24
CA ILE A 141 10.34 2.73 16.44
C ILE A 141 10.19 1.21 16.19
N ASP A 142 9.77 0.45 17.20
CA ASP A 142 9.65 -1.01 17.08
C ASP A 142 8.50 -1.44 16.18
N ASN A 143 7.33 -0.78 16.27
CA ASN A 143 6.22 -1.05 15.37
C ASN A 143 6.56 -0.62 13.94
N ALA A 144 7.20 0.53 13.77
CA ALA A 144 7.65 1.02 12.47
C ALA A 144 8.65 0.06 11.81
N ARG A 145 9.65 -0.42 12.58
CA ARG A 145 10.60 -1.44 12.11
C ARG A 145 9.90 -2.73 11.72
N THR A 146 9.00 -3.22 12.58
CA THR A 146 8.27 -4.47 12.38
C THR A 146 7.43 -4.41 11.11
N TYR A 147 6.58 -3.40 10.99
CA TYR A 147 5.71 -3.20 9.85
C TYR A 147 6.50 -3.14 8.54
N ASN A 148 7.45 -2.20 8.43
CA ASN A 148 8.14 -1.94 7.17
C ASN A 148 9.06 -3.11 6.77
N SER A 149 9.71 -3.77 7.73
CA SER A 149 10.54 -4.96 7.44
C SER A 149 9.68 -6.15 7.00
N ASN A 150 8.49 -6.32 7.58
CA ASN A 150 7.56 -7.38 7.17
C ASN A 150 6.94 -7.09 5.80
N LEU A 151 6.56 -5.83 5.53
CA LEU A 151 6.02 -5.38 4.25
C LEU A 151 6.97 -5.72 3.08
N VAL A 152 8.26 -5.38 3.20
CA VAL A 152 9.25 -5.66 2.15
C VAL A 152 9.45 -7.16 1.96
N ARG A 153 9.41 -7.95 3.03
CA ARG A 153 9.49 -9.43 2.95
C ARG A 153 8.23 -10.04 2.34
N HIS A 154 7.09 -9.40 2.50
CA HIS A 154 5.80 -9.90 2.03
C HIS A 154 5.59 -9.65 0.52
N GLY A 155 6.05 -8.51 -0.02
CA GLY A 155 5.74 -8.08 -1.40
C GLY A 155 5.96 -9.13 -2.50
N GLY A 156 6.97 -10.02 -2.36
CA GLY A 156 7.23 -11.10 -3.32
C GLY A 156 6.18 -12.21 -3.37
N GLN A 157 5.26 -12.29 -2.41
CA GLN A 157 4.27 -13.37 -2.30
C GLN A 157 2.95 -13.04 -3.01
N GLY A 158 2.66 -11.75 -3.20
CA GLY A 158 1.33 -11.28 -3.58
C GLY A 158 0.32 -11.42 -2.46
N THR A 159 -0.96 -11.28 -2.80
CA THR A 159 -2.10 -11.34 -1.87
C THR A 159 -2.87 -12.66 -2.01
N PRO A 160 -3.80 -12.99 -1.10
CA PRO A 160 -4.67 -14.17 -1.25
C PRO A 160 -5.41 -14.25 -2.60
N ARG A 161 -5.92 -13.13 -3.15
CA ARG A 161 -6.60 -13.14 -4.47
C ARG A 161 -5.65 -13.13 -5.67
N ARG A 162 -4.37 -12.80 -5.47
CA ARG A 162 -3.34 -12.70 -6.51
C ARG A 162 -2.06 -13.43 -6.08
N THR A 163 -2.22 -14.66 -5.60
CA THR A 163 -1.11 -15.47 -5.04
C THR A 163 -0.03 -15.71 -6.10
N GLY A 164 1.23 -15.51 -5.71
CA GLY A 164 2.39 -15.73 -6.59
C GLY A 164 2.62 -14.62 -7.61
N THR A 165 1.82 -13.55 -7.58
CA THR A 165 2.07 -12.32 -8.37
C THR A 165 2.74 -11.29 -7.44
N PRO A 166 4.03 -10.98 -7.62
CA PRO A 166 4.70 -9.99 -6.79
C PRO A 166 3.98 -8.65 -6.85
N LEU A 167 3.79 -8.04 -5.67
CA LEU A 167 3.23 -6.70 -5.56
C LEU A 167 4.39 -5.70 -5.50
N GLU A 168 4.40 -4.74 -6.42
CA GLU A 168 5.31 -3.60 -6.35
C GLU A 168 4.86 -2.66 -5.22
N ILE A 169 5.78 -2.33 -4.31
CA ILE A 169 5.50 -1.57 -3.09
C ILE A 169 6.54 -0.47 -2.90
N TYR A 170 6.07 0.75 -2.68
CA TYR A 170 6.89 1.90 -2.32
C TYR A 170 6.70 2.21 -0.83
N VAL A 171 7.78 2.09 -0.07
CA VAL A 171 7.77 2.40 1.36
C VAL A 171 7.77 3.91 1.56
N PHE A 172 6.76 4.41 2.27
CA PHE A 172 6.64 5.79 2.66
C PHE A 172 7.22 5.98 4.08
N ALA A 173 8.31 6.74 4.27
CA ALA A 173 9.11 7.45 3.27
C ALA A 173 10.61 7.37 3.61
N MET A 174 11.46 7.91 2.75
CA MET A 174 12.91 7.91 2.98
C MET A 174 13.29 8.65 4.27
N PHE A 175 12.77 9.87 4.48
CA PHE A 175 13.17 10.73 5.60
C PHE A 175 11.98 11.22 6.42
N ASN A 176 12.24 11.57 7.68
CA ASN A 176 11.32 12.36 8.48
C ASN A 176 11.17 13.77 7.86
N GLU A 177 9.92 14.19 7.62
CA GLU A 177 9.59 15.45 6.94
C GLU A 177 9.14 16.52 7.94
N ASN A 178 10.08 17.30 8.47
CA ASN A 178 9.83 18.27 9.55
C ASN A 178 8.88 19.44 9.21
N LYS A 179 8.54 19.64 7.93
CA LYS A 179 7.57 20.67 7.50
C LYS A 179 6.13 20.15 7.40
N LYS A 180 5.89 18.87 7.67
CA LYS A 180 4.53 18.33 7.75
C LYS A 180 3.84 18.71 9.06
N ALA A 181 2.54 18.45 9.11
CA ALA A 181 1.72 18.65 10.31
C ALA A 181 2.36 17.95 11.52
N ALA A 182 2.35 18.63 12.67
CA ALA A 182 2.95 18.08 13.88
C ALA A 182 2.29 16.75 14.29
N GLY A 183 3.11 15.80 14.78
CA GLY A 183 2.66 14.46 15.16
C GLY A 183 3.20 13.39 14.22
N ILE A 184 2.36 12.43 13.84
CA ILE A 184 2.76 11.24 13.07
C ILE A 184 3.35 11.56 11.69
N GLU A 185 2.86 12.61 11.02
CA GLU A 185 3.25 12.97 9.65
C GLU A 185 4.74 13.35 9.53
N GLN A 186 5.36 13.75 10.64
CA GLN A 186 6.78 14.09 10.69
C GLN A 186 7.69 12.85 10.91
N ASN A 187 7.11 11.65 11.10
CA ASN A 187 7.81 10.51 11.70
C ASN A 187 7.72 9.19 10.90
N PHE A 188 7.40 9.24 9.61
CA PHE A 188 7.36 8.06 8.70
C PHE A 188 8.73 7.67 8.11
N GLY A 189 9.77 8.47 8.33
CA GLY A 189 11.06 8.30 7.70
C GLY A 189 11.81 7.04 8.15
N LEU A 190 12.24 6.23 7.19
CA LEU A 190 13.22 5.16 7.40
C LEU A 190 14.52 5.69 8.02
N PHE A 191 14.89 6.92 7.65
CA PHE A 191 16.09 7.64 8.07
C PHE A 191 15.76 9.01 8.68
N TYR A 192 16.66 9.48 9.54
CA TYR A 192 16.71 10.88 9.93
C TYR A 192 17.34 11.74 8.82
N PRO A 193 17.13 13.08 8.82
CA PRO A 193 17.75 13.98 7.85
C PRO A 193 19.29 13.94 7.84
N ASN A 194 19.92 13.54 8.96
CA ASN A 194 21.36 13.31 9.07
C ASN A 194 21.81 11.97 8.45
N LYS A 195 20.91 11.29 7.72
CA LYS A 195 21.13 10.03 6.99
C LYS A 195 21.34 8.81 7.88
N GLN A 196 21.28 8.95 9.20
CA GLN A 196 21.30 7.83 10.12
C GLN A 196 19.98 7.06 10.05
N PRO A 197 19.98 5.72 10.12
CA PRO A 197 18.76 4.94 10.23
C PRO A 197 17.94 5.39 11.43
N ASN A 198 16.65 5.67 11.23
CA ASN A 198 15.72 5.89 12.33
C ASN A 198 15.30 4.53 12.90
N PHE A 199 14.52 3.79 12.12
CA PHE A 199 14.24 2.38 12.37
C PHE A 199 14.84 1.45 11.30
N GLY A 200 15.21 2.00 10.14
CA GLY A 200 15.81 1.27 9.02
C GLY A 200 14.92 0.15 8.46
N LEU A 201 15.51 -0.65 7.58
CA LEU A 201 14.91 -1.88 7.05
C LEU A 201 15.93 -3.00 7.24
N PHE A 202 15.54 -4.06 7.93
CA PHE A 202 16.44 -5.15 8.27
C PHE A 202 15.84 -6.52 7.95
N TYR A 203 16.67 -7.42 7.44
CA TYR A 203 16.38 -8.85 7.38
C TYR A 203 16.36 -9.47 8.79
N PRO A 204 15.77 -10.67 8.98
CA PRO A 204 15.76 -11.35 10.30
C PRO A 204 17.16 -11.58 10.90
N ASN A 205 18.18 -11.72 10.05
CA ASN A 205 19.59 -11.82 10.45
C ASN A 205 20.22 -10.46 10.82
N LYS A 206 19.42 -9.39 10.92
CA LYS A 206 19.80 -8.00 11.24
C LYS A 206 20.68 -7.32 10.20
N GLN A 207 20.85 -7.89 9.00
CA GLN A 207 21.48 -7.18 7.89
C GLN A 207 20.51 -6.15 7.30
N PRO A 208 20.99 -4.96 6.89
CA PRO A 208 20.15 -3.98 6.23
C PRO A 208 19.61 -4.54 4.90
N VAL A 209 18.40 -4.16 4.53
CA VAL A 209 17.75 -4.56 3.27
C VAL A 209 18.21 -3.69 2.09
N TYR A 210 19.04 -2.67 2.37
CA TYR A 210 19.55 -1.72 1.38
C TYR A 210 21.08 -1.67 1.44
N ASP A 211 21.69 -1.44 0.27
CA ASP A 211 23.12 -1.16 0.11
C ASP A 211 23.36 0.34 -0.11
N VAL A 212 22.66 1.17 0.67
CA VAL A 212 22.75 2.63 0.57
C VAL A 212 23.81 3.11 1.55
N ASN A 213 25.00 3.39 1.01
CA ASN A 213 26.02 4.15 1.73
C ASN A 213 25.79 5.63 1.47
N PHE A 214 25.28 6.33 2.47
CA PHE A 214 25.19 7.78 2.41
C PHE A 214 26.59 8.40 2.55
N PRO A 215 27.03 9.26 1.60
CA PRO A 215 28.31 9.96 1.69
C PRO A 215 28.34 11.01 2.81
#